data_AF-A0A6A3AI64-F1
#
_entry.id   AF-A0A6A3AI64-F1
#
_cell.length_a   1.000
_cell.length_b   1.000
_cell.length_c   1.000
_cell.angle_alpha   90.00
_cell.angle_beta   90.00
_cell.angle_gamma   90.00
#
_symmetry.space_group_name_H-M   'P 1'
#
loop_
_entity.id
_entity.type
_entity.pdbx_description
1 polymer ?
#
loop_
_entity_poly.entity_id
_entity_poly.type
_entity_poly.pdbx_seq_one_letter_code
_entity_poly.pdbx_strand_id
1 'polypeptide(L)'
;MPTIVVSSPEAAELFLKVHDVIFAGMPKVQSVDYLTRGAKGLAFTQYGFYWRTVRKWCILHLLSASKVECFAHVRKAEMVSLVESVRKTAAEGKTLNLSQQVGKVVEVIMSRVIFGRCMDDNIEFKPLIEETVHLAGVFNLSDYVPFLAPFDLQEIKRRSKRTSNGLHAIFDKLIDEHEQGSTNTEERNSYTDFFHVMVSLLNKPMNPTDKEQYIIGRENIKAILVEMVAASFDTTTTAIEWTLSELLRHPRVMADLQQELETVVGRNRMVEESDIPKLTYLHMVVKESFRLHP
;
A
#
# COMPACT_ATOMS: atom_id res chain seq x y z
N MET A 1 1.73 8.51 27.64
CA MET A 1 2.32 9.54 26.76
C MET A 1 1.38 10.73 26.73
N PRO A 2 1.83 11.98 26.98
CA PRO A 2 0.98 13.14 26.76
C PRO A 2 0.51 13.15 25.30
N THR A 3 -0.81 13.20 25.10
CA THR A 3 -1.42 13.14 23.77
C THR A 3 -2.33 14.35 23.60
N ILE A 4 -2.19 15.04 22.47
CA ILE A 4 -3.05 16.16 22.08
C ILE A 4 -3.94 15.66 20.94
N VAL A 5 -5.26 15.80 21.09
CA VAL A 5 -6.22 15.46 20.03
C VAL A 5 -6.58 16.73 19.29
N VAL A 6 -6.34 16.75 17.98
CA VAL A 6 -6.69 17.84 17.07
C VAL A 6 -7.94 17.45 16.31
N SER A 7 -9.01 18.23 16.45
CA SER A 7 -10.35 17.88 15.93
C SER A 7 -11.04 19.02 15.16
N SER A 8 -10.31 20.07 14.77
CA SER A 8 -10.81 21.12 13.87
C SER A 8 -9.86 21.36 12.69
N PRO A 9 -10.39 21.77 11.52
CA PRO A 9 -9.56 22.09 10.35
C PRO A 9 -8.53 23.19 10.62
N GLU A 10 -8.91 24.24 11.37
CA GLU A 10 -8.06 25.38 11.68
C GLU A 10 -6.87 24.94 12.55
N ALA A 11 -7.11 24.06 13.52
CA ALA A 11 -6.05 23.50 14.34
C ALA A 11 -5.20 22.51 13.53
N ALA A 12 -5.81 21.66 12.69
CA ALA A 12 -5.07 20.73 11.83
C ALA A 12 -4.13 21.47 10.86
N GLU A 13 -4.54 22.62 10.32
CA GLU A 13 -3.68 23.46 9.46
C GLU A 13 -2.43 23.94 10.21
N LEU A 14 -2.56 24.32 11.49
CA LEU A 14 -1.39 24.71 12.29
C LEU A 14 -0.37 23.57 12.42
N PHE A 15 -0.83 22.33 12.63
CA PHE A 15 0.04 21.17 12.83
C PHE A 15 0.61 20.61 11.52
N LEU A 16 -0.19 20.56 10.45
CA LEU A 16 0.15 19.86 9.22
C LEU A 16 0.71 20.77 8.12
N LYS A 17 0.66 22.09 8.29
CA LYS A 17 1.13 23.06 7.30
C LYS A 17 1.98 24.19 7.88
N VAL A 18 1.52 24.87 8.94
CA VAL A 18 2.25 26.04 9.49
C VAL A 18 3.47 25.61 10.30
N HIS A 19 3.32 24.58 11.11
CA HIS A 19 4.37 24.01 11.97
C HIS A 19 4.69 22.56 11.61
N ASP A 20 4.51 22.19 10.34
CA ASP A 20 4.62 20.83 9.82
C ASP A 20 5.95 20.15 10.17
N VAL A 21 7.08 20.84 10.02
CA VAL A 21 8.41 20.31 10.33
C VAL A 21 8.56 19.97 11.82
N ILE A 22 7.93 20.74 12.71
CA ILE A 22 7.98 20.51 14.16
C ILE A 22 7.20 19.24 14.53
N PHE A 23 6.07 19.00 13.85
CA PHE A 23 5.18 17.87 14.10
C PHE A 23 5.39 16.68 13.16
N ALA A 24 6.41 16.71 12.29
CA ALA A 24 6.73 15.62 11.36
C ALA A 24 7.34 14.38 12.03
N GLY A 25 7.51 14.39 13.36
CA GLY A 25 8.01 13.25 14.13
C GLY A 25 6.95 12.17 14.32
N MET A 26 7.31 10.91 14.03
CA MET A 26 6.45 9.77 14.32
C MET A 26 6.68 9.25 15.74
N PRO A 27 5.61 8.92 16.50
CA PRO A 27 5.76 8.26 17.79
C PRO A 27 6.36 6.87 17.61
N LYS A 28 7.20 6.45 18.57
CA LYS A 28 7.77 5.10 18.56
C LYS A 28 6.71 4.10 19.02
N VAL A 29 6.44 3.11 18.18
CA VAL A 29 5.51 2.00 18.47
C VAL A 29 6.33 0.73 18.55
N GLN A 30 6.25 0.00 19.67
CA GLN A 30 7.09 -1.20 19.87
C GLN A 30 6.84 -2.30 18.84
N SER A 31 5.61 -2.48 18.38
CA SER A 31 5.29 -3.50 17.37
C SER A 31 6.02 -3.24 16.06
N VAL A 32 6.14 -1.99 15.64
CA VAL A 32 6.89 -1.58 14.44
C VAL A 32 8.38 -1.87 14.60
N ASP A 33 8.96 -1.57 15.76
CA ASP A 33 10.37 -1.88 16.04
C ASP A 33 10.63 -3.40 15.96
N TYR A 34 9.68 -4.23 16.43
CA TYR A 34 9.78 -5.68 16.31
C TYR A 34 9.60 -6.20 14.88
N LEU A 35 8.66 -5.63 14.12
CA LEU A 35 8.39 -5.99 12.73
C LEU A 35 9.59 -5.66 11.83
N THR A 36 10.13 -4.45 11.98
CA THR A 36 11.26 -3.92 11.19
C THR A 36 12.62 -4.35 11.73
N ARG A 37 12.68 -4.97 12.92
CA ARG A 37 13.92 -5.27 13.66
C ARG A 37 14.80 -4.03 13.87
N GLY A 38 14.16 -2.88 14.06
CA GLY A 38 14.83 -1.57 14.18
C GLY A 38 15.35 -1.02 12.85
N ALA A 39 15.08 -1.66 11.72
CA ALA A 39 15.37 -1.11 10.41
C ALA A 39 14.45 0.09 10.13
N LYS A 40 15.00 1.08 9.43
CA LYS A 40 14.24 2.26 9.00
C LYS A 40 13.53 1.94 7.69
N GLY A 41 12.22 2.12 7.67
CA GLY A 41 11.39 2.20 6.46
C GLY A 41 11.01 3.66 6.17
N LEU A 42 9.84 3.90 5.60
CA LEU A 42 9.30 5.23 5.32
C LEU A 42 8.26 5.68 6.36
N ALA A 43 7.25 4.87 6.65
CA ALA A 43 6.03 5.25 7.36
C ALA A 43 6.27 5.64 8.83
N PHE A 44 7.14 4.91 9.52
CA PHE A 44 7.40 5.10 10.96
C PHE A 44 8.76 5.73 11.25
N THR A 45 9.50 6.14 10.20
CA THR A 45 10.81 6.78 10.37
C THR A 45 10.65 8.27 10.65
N GLN A 46 11.41 8.77 11.63
CA GLN A 46 11.44 10.20 11.94
C GLN A 46 11.87 11.03 10.72
N TYR A 47 11.25 12.20 10.58
CA TYR A 47 11.63 13.16 9.57
C TYR A 47 13.12 13.50 9.65
N GLY A 48 13.79 13.49 8.50
CA GLY A 48 15.22 13.73 8.40
C GLY A 48 15.75 13.45 7.00
N PHE A 49 17.07 13.45 6.85
CA PHE A 49 17.73 13.15 5.56
C PHE A 49 17.28 11.80 4.98
N TYR A 50 17.36 10.74 5.78
CA TYR A 50 16.96 9.39 5.35
C TYR A 50 15.52 9.35 4.85
N TRP A 51 14.57 9.84 5.65
CA TRP A 51 13.14 9.84 5.29
C TRP A 51 12.86 10.62 4.01
N ARG A 52 13.47 11.81 3.85
CA ARG A 52 13.30 12.63 2.64
C ARG A 52 13.82 11.90 1.39
N THR A 53 14.96 11.22 1.50
CA THR A 53 15.55 10.49 0.39
C THR A 53 14.73 9.26 0.01
N VAL A 54 14.32 8.43 0.99
CA VAL A 54 13.45 7.27 0.72
C VAL A 54 12.11 7.71 0.14
N ARG A 55 11.48 8.76 0.70
CA ARG A 55 10.24 9.32 0.16
C ARG A 55 10.41 9.73 -1.30
N LYS A 56 11.52 10.41 -1.63
CA LYS A 56 11.84 10.80 -3.01
C LYS A 56 11.96 9.58 -3.93
N TRP A 57 12.59 8.49 -3.47
CA TRP A 57 12.71 7.27 -4.26
C TRP A 57 11.36 6.60 -4.51
N CYS A 58 10.52 6.45 -3.48
CA CYS A 58 9.15 5.93 -3.64
C CYS A 58 8.35 6.79 -4.63
N ILE A 59 8.42 8.11 -4.51
CA ILE A 59 7.74 9.02 -5.45
C ILE A 59 8.27 8.84 -6.87
N LEU A 60 9.59 8.86 -7.06
CA LEU A 60 10.19 8.82 -8.40
C LEU A 60 9.94 7.49 -9.10
N HIS A 61 10.11 6.38 -8.39
CA HIS A 61 10.19 5.05 -8.98
C HIS A 61 8.91 4.23 -8.93
N LEU A 62 7.92 4.65 -8.12
CA LEU A 62 6.64 3.94 -7.97
C LEU A 62 5.43 4.86 -8.13
N LEU A 63 5.43 6.02 -7.48
CA LEU A 63 4.22 6.85 -7.33
C LEU A 63 4.15 8.05 -8.31
N SER A 64 5.10 8.19 -9.23
CA SER A 64 5.09 9.27 -10.21
C SER A 64 4.04 9.01 -11.28
N ALA A 65 3.46 10.08 -11.86
CA ALA A 65 2.43 9.96 -12.89
C ALA A 65 2.87 9.06 -14.06
N SER A 66 4.12 9.23 -14.51
CA SER A 66 4.71 8.37 -15.55
C SER A 66 4.78 6.91 -15.14
N LYS A 67 5.16 6.60 -13.89
CA LYS A 67 5.20 5.22 -13.39
C LYS A 67 3.79 4.63 -13.26
N VAL A 68 2.83 5.39 -12.74
CA VAL A 68 1.43 4.96 -12.66
C VAL A 68 0.88 4.63 -14.05
N GLU A 69 1.18 5.44 -15.06
CA GLU A 69 0.78 5.21 -16.45
C GLU A 69 1.45 3.96 -17.06
N CYS A 70 2.74 3.70 -16.75
CA CYS A 70 3.43 2.48 -17.20
C CYS A 70 2.75 1.18 -16.74
N PHE A 71 1.95 1.20 -15.67
CA PHE A 71 1.20 0.04 -15.17
C PHE A 71 -0.30 0.08 -15.51
N ALA A 72 -0.74 1.00 -16.38
CA ALA A 72 -2.16 1.10 -16.77
C ALA A 72 -2.67 -0.18 -17.44
N HIS A 73 -1.84 -0.88 -18.22
CA HIS A 73 -2.21 -2.16 -18.84
C HIS A 73 -2.44 -3.26 -17.80
N VAL A 74 -1.67 -3.28 -16.71
CA VAL A 74 -1.87 -4.23 -15.61
C VAL A 74 -3.24 -4.00 -14.96
N ARG A 75 -3.55 -2.74 -14.61
CA ARG A 75 -4.85 -2.38 -14.02
C ARG A 75 -6.00 -2.72 -14.97
N LYS A 76 -5.87 -2.39 -16.26
CA LYS A 76 -6.88 -2.69 -17.29
C LYS A 76 -7.14 -4.20 -17.39
N ALA A 77 -6.08 -5.02 -17.43
CA ALA A 77 -6.21 -6.47 -17.51
C ALA A 77 -6.95 -7.06 -16.29
N GLU A 78 -6.59 -6.63 -15.08
CA GLU A 78 -7.24 -7.12 -13.86
C GLU A 78 -8.67 -6.61 -13.70
N MET A 79 -8.98 -5.38 -14.16
CA MET A 79 -10.36 -4.87 -14.22
C MET A 79 -11.23 -5.68 -15.18
N VAL A 80 -10.70 -6.07 -16.35
CA VAL A 80 -11.44 -6.92 -17.30
C VAL A 80 -11.75 -8.27 -16.67
N SER A 81 -10.77 -8.90 -16.03
CA SER A 81 -10.93 -10.18 -15.31
C SER A 81 -12.00 -10.09 -14.21
N LEU A 82 -12.02 -8.99 -13.44
CA LEU A 82 -13.04 -8.74 -12.42
C LEU A 82 -14.45 -8.65 -13.02
N VAL A 83 -14.62 -7.87 -14.08
CA VAL A 83 -15.92 -7.69 -14.73
C VAL A 83 -16.41 -9.00 -15.36
N GLU A 84 -15.53 -9.80 -15.94
CA GLU A 84 -15.87 -11.12 -16.46
C GLU A 84 -16.32 -12.09 -15.35
N SER A 85 -15.63 -12.07 -14.19
CA SER A 85 -16.01 -12.84 -13.00
C SER A 85 -17.40 -12.45 -12.49
N VAL A 86 -17.67 -11.15 -12.40
CA VAL A 86 -18.99 -10.61 -12.01
C VAL A 86 -20.06 -11.05 -13.02
N ARG A 87 -19.80 -10.90 -14.32
CA ARG A 87 -20.74 -11.28 -15.39
C ARG A 87 -21.07 -12.76 -15.36
N LYS A 88 -20.08 -13.63 -15.18
CA LYS A 88 -20.28 -15.09 -15.08
C LYS A 88 -21.16 -15.43 -13.88
N THR A 89 -20.84 -14.88 -12.71
CA THR A 89 -21.58 -15.12 -11.47
C THR A 89 -23.03 -14.63 -11.58
N ALA A 90 -23.24 -13.47 -12.21
CA ALA A 90 -24.57 -12.92 -12.48
C ALA A 90 -25.38 -13.80 -13.44
N ALA A 91 -24.75 -14.37 -14.49
CA ALA A 91 -25.42 -15.29 -15.41
C ALA A 91 -25.86 -16.60 -14.74
N GLU A 92 -25.17 -17.01 -13.68
CA GLU A 92 -25.54 -18.15 -12.84
C GLU A 92 -26.60 -17.80 -11.77
N GLY A 93 -26.99 -16.53 -11.64
CA GLY A 93 -27.94 -16.05 -10.63
C GLY A 93 -27.42 -16.13 -9.20
N LYS A 94 -26.09 -16.18 -9.01
CA LYS A 94 -25.45 -16.32 -7.69
C LYS A 94 -25.06 -14.97 -7.09
N THR A 95 -25.00 -14.91 -5.77
CA THR A 95 -24.43 -13.78 -5.04
C THR A 95 -22.91 -13.84 -5.05
N LEU A 96 -22.26 -12.68 -5.13
CA LEU A 96 -20.81 -12.53 -5.18
C LEU A 96 -20.31 -11.75 -3.96
N ASN A 97 -19.25 -12.22 -3.31
CA ASN A 97 -18.54 -11.44 -2.30
C ASN A 97 -17.60 -10.44 -2.99
N LEU A 98 -18.02 -9.18 -3.09
CA LEU A 98 -17.24 -8.13 -3.74
C LEU A 98 -15.93 -7.81 -2.99
N SER A 99 -15.93 -7.84 -1.66
CA SER A 99 -14.72 -7.63 -0.84
C SER A 99 -13.61 -8.60 -1.24
N GLN A 100 -13.94 -9.89 -1.36
CA GLN A 100 -12.97 -10.91 -1.77
C GLN A 100 -12.44 -10.69 -3.19
N GLN A 101 -13.31 -10.28 -4.12
CA GLN A 101 -12.92 -10.04 -5.52
C GLN A 101 -12.04 -8.80 -5.64
N VAL A 102 -12.42 -7.70 -4.98
CA VAL A 102 -11.64 -6.46 -4.94
C VAL A 102 -10.28 -6.71 -4.32
N GLY A 103 -10.23 -7.39 -3.16
CA GLY A 103 -8.98 -7.73 -2.49
C GLY A 103 -8.03 -8.53 -3.40
N LYS A 104 -8.55 -9.53 -4.11
CA LYS A 104 -7.76 -10.32 -5.08
C LYS A 104 -7.19 -9.46 -6.21
N VAL A 105 -8.01 -8.56 -6.76
CA VAL A 105 -7.59 -7.71 -7.88
C VAL A 105 -6.55 -6.68 -7.43
N VAL A 106 -6.76 -6.02 -6.30
CA VAL A 106 -5.79 -5.11 -5.70
C VAL A 106 -4.48 -5.85 -5.42
N GLU A 107 -4.56 -7.06 -4.87
CA GLU A 107 -3.40 -7.90 -4.59
C GLU A 107 -2.57 -8.20 -5.84
N VAL A 108 -3.21 -8.63 -6.93
CA VAL A 108 -2.52 -8.95 -8.19
C VAL A 108 -1.90 -7.69 -8.81
N ILE A 109 -2.64 -6.58 -8.82
CA ILE A 109 -2.14 -5.29 -9.31
C ILE A 109 -0.90 -4.88 -8.52
N MET A 110 -0.98 -4.84 -7.19
CA MET A 110 0.13 -4.39 -6.35
C MET A 110 1.33 -5.32 -6.43
N SER A 111 1.11 -6.63 -6.52
CA SER A 111 2.18 -7.61 -6.69
C SER A 111 2.94 -7.37 -8.00
N ARG A 112 2.22 -7.19 -9.12
CA ARG A 112 2.84 -6.91 -10.41
C ARG A 112 3.54 -5.55 -10.47
N VAL A 113 2.96 -4.53 -9.84
CA VAL A 113 3.55 -3.18 -9.80
C VAL A 113 4.83 -3.16 -8.97
N ILE A 114 4.81 -3.80 -7.80
CA ILE A 114 5.93 -3.77 -6.86
C ILE A 114 7.02 -4.74 -7.27
N PHE A 115 6.66 -5.98 -7.62
CA PHE A 115 7.61 -7.08 -7.83
C PHE A 115 7.77 -7.52 -9.28
N GLY A 116 7.01 -6.94 -10.20
CA GLY A 116 6.98 -7.36 -11.61
C GLY A 116 6.26 -8.70 -11.84
N ARG A 117 5.85 -9.42 -10.78
CA ARG A 117 5.21 -10.73 -10.85
C ARG A 117 4.16 -10.91 -9.75
N CYS A 118 3.25 -11.87 -9.92
CA CYS A 118 2.42 -12.31 -8.80
C CYS A 118 3.30 -13.09 -7.81
N MET A 119 3.10 -12.87 -6.52
CA MET A 119 3.65 -13.80 -5.54
C MET A 119 2.79 -15.07 -5.57
N ASP A 120 3.42 -16.24 -5.68
CA ASP A 120 2.69 -17.51 -5.70
C ASP A 120 1.85 -17.67 -4.42
N ASP A 121 0.60 -18.13 -4.57
CA ASP A 121 -0.33 -18.44 -3.46
C ASP A 121 0.23 -19.50 -2.48
N ASN A 122 1.29 -20.22 -2.86
CA ASN A 122 1.99 -21.18 -2.01
C ASN A 122 2.96 -20.54 -1.01
N ILE A 123 3.22 -19.24 -1.15
CA ILE A 123 4.06 -18.47 -0.23
C ILE A 123 3.11 -17.85 0.81
N GLU A 124 3.39 -18.01 2.10
CA GLU A 124 2.64 -17.40 3.21
C GLU A 124 2.66 -15.85 3.21
N PHE A 125 2.98 -15.20 2.08
CA PHE A 125 3.20 -13.78 1.92
C PHE A 125 1.98 -12.95 2.31
N LYS A 126 0.81 -13.25 1.75
CA LYS A 126 -0.42 -12.50 2.04
C LYS A 126 -0.81 -12.55 3.53
N PRO A 127 -0.94 -13.73 4.17
CA PRO A 127 -1.20 -13.81 5.61
C PRO A 127 -0.18 -13.04 6.46
N LEU A 128 1.10 -13.03 6.04
CA LEU A 128 2.15 -12.28 6.74
C LEU A 128 1.97 -10.75 6.60
N ILE A 129 1.53 -10.27 5.44
CA ILE A 129 1.23 -8.84 5.22
C ILE A 129 0.00 -8.42 6.03
N GLU A 130 -1.09 -9.20 5.99
CA GLU A 130 -2.30 -8.93 6.78
C GLU A 130 -1.99 -8.88 8.28
N GLU A 131 -1.20 -9.84 8.78
CA GLU A 131 -0.75 -9.87 10.17
C GLU A 131 0.17 -8.68 10.49
N THR A 132 0.98 -8.21 9.53
CA THR A 132 1.82 -7.01 9.71
C THR A 132 0.97 -5.76 9.91
N VAL A 133 -0.05 -5.55 9.07
CA VAL A 133 -0.97 -4.41 9.22
C VAL A 133 -1.73 -4.50 10.54
N HIS A 134 -2.23 -5.68 10.87
CA HIS A 134 -2.92 -5.91 12.14
C HIS A 134 -2.04 -5.59 13.36
N LEU A 135 -0.81 -6.10 13.39
CA LEU A 135 0.13 -5.85 14.51
C LEU A 135 0.63 -4.40 14.57
N ALA A 136 0.69 -3.70 13.44
CA ALA A 136 1.02 -2.27 13.40
C ALA A 136 -0.12 -1.40 13.94
N GLY A 137 -1.38 -1.81 13.75
CA GLY A 137 -2.57 -1.06 14.19
C GLY A 137 -3.17 -1.48 15.53
N VAL A 138 -2.82 -2.64 16.06
CA VAL A 138 -3.40 -3.15 17.32
C VAL A 138 -2.95 -2.34 18.52
N PHE A 139 -3.88 -2.08 19.45
CA PHE A 139 -3.54 -1.47 20.73
C PHE A 139 -2.55 -2.35 21.50
N ASN A 140 -1.42 -1.78 21.90
CA ASN A 140 -0.40 -2.42 22.70
C ASN A 140 -0.26 -1.74 24.07
N LEU A 141 -0.65 -2.44 25.13
CA LEU A 141 -0.58 -1.96 26.51
C LEU A 141 0.85 -1.54 26.90
N SER A 142 1.87 -2.22 26.35
CA SER A 142 3.27 -1.95 26.64
C SER A 142 3.77 -0.59 26.14
N ASP A 143 3.09 0.02 25.16
CA ASP A 143 3.40 1.37 24.68
C ASP A 143 2.93 2.46 25.66
N TYR A 144 1.92 2.15 26.48
CA TYR A 144 1.36 3.07 27.48
C TYR A 144 1.89 2.81 28.87
N VAL A 145 2.23 1.55 29.16
CA VAL A 145 2.68 1.07 30.46
C VAL A 145 4.02 0.32 30.30
N PRO A 146 5.15 1.05 30.18
CA PRO A 146 6.44 0.45 29.77
C PRO A 146 6.96 -0.65 30.69
N PHE A 147 6.60 -0.64 31.99
CA PHE A 147 7.03 -1.69 32.93
C PHE A 147 6.40 -3.06 32.62
N LEU A 148 5.33 -3.11 31.82
CA LEU A 148 4.70 -4.36 31.38
C LEU A 148 5.34 -4.95 30.11
N ALA A 149 6.19 -4.18 29.42
CA ALA A 149 6.80 -4.58 28.16
C ALA A 149 7.59 -5.91 28.21
N PRO A 150 8.31 -6.27 29.30
CA PRO A 150 8.99 -7.56 29.39
C PRO A 150 8.06 -8.78 29.38
N PHE A 151 6.79 -8.62 29.81
CA PHE A 151 5.85 -9.73 29.97
C PHE A 151 5.12 -10.11 28.68
N ASP A 152 5.11 -9.23 27.67
CA ASP A 152 4.44 -9.46 26.38
C ASP A 152 3.01 -10.01 26.53
N LEU A 153 2.19 -9.38 27.39
CA LEU A 153 0.87 -9.90 27.82
C LEU A 153 -0.12 -10.13 26.67
N GLN A 154 0.06 -9.43 25.54
CA GLN A 154 -0.77 -9.54 24.34
C GLN A 154 -0.09 -10.35 23.22
N GLU A 155 1.09 -10.92 23.51
CA GLU A 155 1.92 -11.68 22.57
C GLU A 155 2.36 -10.91 21.32
N ILE A 156 2.25 -9.57 21.34
CA ILE A 156 2.55 -8.70 20.20
C ILE A 156 4.02 -8.85 19.80
N LYS A 157 4.94 -8.86 20.76
CA LYS A 157 6.37 -9.03 20.47
C LYS A 157 6.65 -10.38 19.84
N ARG A 158 6.07 -11.46 20.37
CA ARG A 158 6.23 -12.81 19.82
C ARG A 158 5.67 -12.93 18.41
N ARG A 159 4.45 -12.43 18.18
CA ARG A 159 3.78 -12.43 16.87
C ARG A 159 4.56 -11.59 15.86
N SER A 160 4.91 -10.35 16.20
CA SER A 160 5.71 -9.46 15.32
C SER A 160 7.03 -10.09 14.91
N LYS A 161 7.74 -10.77 15.82
CA LYS A 161 8.99 -11.47 15.47
C LYS A 161 8.77 -12.63 14.52
N ARG A 162 7.72 -13.44 14.73
CA ARG A 162 7.38 -14.55 13.81
C ARG A 162 7.04 -14.01 12.43
N THR A 163 6.20 -13.00 12.34
CA THR A 163 5.80 -12.35 11.09
C THR A 163 7.00 -11.73 10.37
N SER A 164 7.83 -10.99 11.11
CA SER A 164 9.10 -10.44 10.63
C SER A 164 9.99 -11.53 10.04
N ASN A 165 10.20 -12.64 10.76
CA ASN A 165 11.01 -13.76 10.27
C ASN A 165 10.50 -14.35 8.95
N GLY A 166 9.18 -14.56 8.82
CA GLY A 166 8.57 -15.06 7.59
C GLY A 166 8.78 -14.12 6.42
N LEU A 167 8.51 -12.82 6.61
CA LEU A 167 8.72 -11.82 5.56
C LEU A 167 10.19 -11.72 5.17
N HIS A 168 11.11 -11.64 6.14
CA HIS A 168 12.54 -11.58 5.84
C HIS A 168 13.01 -12.80 5.03
N ALA A 169 12.57 -14.01 5.35
CA ALA A 169 12.92 -15.20 4.58
C ALA A 169 12.45 -15.12 3.12
N ILE A 170 11.23 -14.61 2.89
CA ILE A 170 10.70 -14.39 1.55
C ILE A 170 11.54 -13.34 0.81
N PHE A 171 11.72 -12.16 1.39
CA PHE A 171 12.48 -11.09 0.74
C PHE A 171 13.95 -11.44 0.53
N ASP A 172 14.57 -12.17 1.45
CA ASP A 172 15.95 -12.62 1.28
C ASP A 172 16.07 -13.55 0.08
N LYS A 173 15.15 -14.52 -0.06
CA LYS A 173 15.10 -15.38 -1.25
C LYS A 173 14.93 -14.57 -2.54
N LEU A 174 14.01 -13.60 -2.55
CA LEU A 174 13.76 -12.74 -3.72
C LEU A 174 15.00 -11.90 -4.10
N ILE A 175 15.70 -11.36 -3.12
CA ILE A 175 16.91 -10.56 -3.33
C ILE A 175 18.04 -11.47 -3.85
N ASP A 176 18.19 -12.66 -3.28
CA ASP A 176 19.22 -13.62 -3.71
C ASP A 176 18.96 -14.11 -5.15
N GLU A 177 17.70 -14.39 -5.52
CA GLU A 177 17.29 -14.72 -6.90
C GLU A 177 17.64 -13.59 -7.87
N HIS A 178 17.48 -12.33 -7.44
CA HIS A 178 17.82 -11.16 -8.23
C HIS A 178 19.34 -11.00 -8.40
N GLU A 179 20.13 -11.14 -7.33
CA GLU A 179 21.59 -11.04 -7.36
C GLU A 179 22.25 -12.15 -8.19
N GLN A 180 21.65 -13.35 -8.20
CA GLN A 180 22.13 -14.49 -8.99
C GLN A 180 21.79 -14.40 -10.49
N GLY A 181 21.05 -13.37 -10.91
CA GLY A 181 20.62 -13.19 -12.30
C GLY A 181 19.62 -14.26 -12.79
N SER A 182 19.01 -15.02 -11.87
CA SER A 182 18.09 -16.14 -12.17
C SER A 182 16.67 -15.69 -12.52
N THR A 183 16.40 -14.40 -12.67
CA THR A 183 15.11 -13.94 -13.18
C THR A 183 15.02 -14.25 -14.67
N ASN A 184 14.27 -15.30 -15.01
CA ASN A 184 13.91 -15.69 -16.38
C ASN A 184 13.75 -14.45 -17.28
N THR A 185 14.68 -14.29 -18.20
CA THR A 185 14.82 -13.15 -19.11
C THR A 185 13.66 -13.03 -20.11
N GLU A 186 12.69 -13.96 -20.08
CA GLU A 186 11.64 -14.09 -21.10
C GLU A 186 10.40 -13.21 -20.84
N GLU A 187 10.21 -12.67 -19.63
CA GLU A 187 9.08 -11.78 -19.29
C GLU A 187 9.52 -10.38 -18.83
N ARG A 188 10.70 -9.91 -19.25
CA ARG A 188 11.10 -8.53 -18.95
C ARG A 188 10.27 -7.56 -19.81
N ASN A 189 9.09 -7.22 -19.30
CA ASN A 189 8.37 -6.05 -19.75
C ASN A 189 9.32 -4.84 -19.76
N SER A 190 9.15 -3.94 -20.73
CA SER A 190 10.03 -2.78 -20.96
C SER A 190 10.19 -1.81 -19.77
N TYR A 191 9.50 -2.03 -18.65
CA TYR A 191 9.54 -1.21 -17.45
C TYR A 191 10.18 -1.96 -16.27
N THR A 192 11.14 -1.32 -15.59
CA THR A 192 11.74 -1.82 -14.34
C THR A 192 10.73 -1.68 -13.19
N ASP A 193 10.41 -2.80 -12.53
CA ASP A 193 9.56 -2.85 -11.34
C ASP A 193 10.23 -2.21 -10.11
N PHE A 194 9.44 -1.88 -9.09
CA PHE A 194 9.94 -1.15 -7.93
C PHE A 194 10.95 -1.96 -7.11
N PHE A 195 10.72 -3.26 -6.95
CA PHE A 195 11.61 -4.18 -6.26
C PHE A 195 13.00 -4.18 -6.88
N HIS A 196 13.10 -4.36 -8.20
CA HIS A 196 14.35 -4.30 -8.93
C HIS A 196 15.06 -2.94 -8.74
N VAL A 197 14.32 -1.82 -8.74
CA VAL A 197 14.95 -0.52 -8.49
C VAL A 197 15.52 -0.46 -7.07
N MET A 198 14.76 -0.89 -6.06
CA MET A 198 15.20 -0.89 -4.66
C MET A 198 16.42 -1.78 -4.44
N VAL A 199 16.43 -2.99 -5.00
CA VAL A 199 17.60 -3.89 -4.89
C VAL A 199 18.80 -3.31 -5.64
N SER A 200 18.61 -2.62 -6.76
CA SER A 200 19.72 -1.96 -7.46
C SER A 200 20.36 -0.81 -6.67
N LEU A 201 19.66 -0.27 -5.66
CA LEU A 201 20.16 0.75 -4.73
C LEU A 201 20.87 0.14 -3.50
N LEU A 202 20.78 -1.18 -3.32
CA LEU A 202 21.41 -1.86 -2.20
C LEU A 202 22.92 -1.59 -2.16
N ASN A 203 23.44 -1.33 -0.95
CA ASN A 203 24.85 -1.03 -0.71
C ASN A 203 25.40 0.19 -1.47
N LYS A 204 24.53 1.03 -2.05
CA LYS A 204 24.91 2.31 -2.66
C LYS A 204 24.75 3.47 -1.68
N PRO A 205 25.57 4.53 -1.82
CA PRO A 205 25.38 5.74 -1.04
C PRO A 205 24.04 6.39 -1.43
N MET A 206 23.25 6.80 -0.43
CA MET A 206 21.97 7.48 -0.67
C MET A 206 22.13 8.82 -1.39
N ASN A 207 23.29 9.47 -1.22
CA ASN A 207 23.68 10.66 -1.97
C ASN A 207 25.17 10.56 -2.37
N PRO A 208 25.50 10.48 -3.67
CA PRO A 208 26.89 10.42 -4.12
C PRO A 208 27.69 11.70 -3.87
N THR A 209 27.01 12.82 -3.59
CA THR A 209 27.61 14.16 -3.45
C THR A 209 27.77 14.62 -2.00
N ASP A 210 27.32 13.84 -1.01
CA ASP A 210 27.35 14.23 0.40
C ASP A 210 28.53 13.62 1.16
N LYS A 211 28.98 14.30 2.21
CA LYS A 211 30.12 13.86 3.05
C LYS A 211 29.72 12.71 3.98
N GLU A 212 28.45 12.65 4.38
CA GLU A 212 27.89 11.54 5.14
C GLU A 212 27.33 10.50 4.18
N GLN A 213 28.17 9.53 3.80
CA GLN A 213 27.79 8.42 2.96
C GLN A 213 26.93 7.42 3.75
N TYR A 214 25.68 7.77 4.03
CA TYR A 214 24.72 6.79 4.51
C TYR A 214 24.51 5.75 3.41
N ILE A 215 24.96 4.52 3.66
CA ILE A 215 24.80 3.38 2.77
C ILE A 215 23.51 2.67 3.16
N ILE A 216 22.60 2.51 2.20
CA ILE A 216 21.36 1.78 2.47
C ILE A 216 21.62 0.28 2.57
N GLY A 217 21.30 -0.29 3.72
CA GLY A 217 21.46 -1.71 3.99
C GLY A 217 20.29 -2.56 3.48
N ARG A 218 20.52 -3.87 3.44
CA ARG A 218 19.52 -4.87 3.01
C ARG A 218 18.25 -4.83 3.86
N GLU A 219 18.40 -4.67 5.17
CA GLU A 219 17.26 -4.58 6.10
C GLU A 219 16.38 -3.34 5.83
N ASN A 220 16.99 -2.21 5.45
CA ASN A 220 16.23 -1.01 5.08
C ASN A 220 15.42 -1.22 3.80
N ILE A 221 16.01 -1.85 2.78
CA ILE A 221 15.30 -2.17 1.53
C ILE A 221 14.12 -3.09 1.81
N LYS A 222 14.31 -4.14 2.61
CA LYS A 222 13.24 -5.05 3.02
C LYS A 222 12.12 -4.31 3.75
N ALA A 223 12.45 -3.42 4.70
CA ALA A 223 11.47 -2.61 5.42
C ALA A 223 10.66 -1.70 4.47
N ILE A 224 11.32 -1.01 3.54
CA ILE A 224 10.63 -0.15 2.55
C ILE A 224 9.65 -0.97 1.70
N LEU A 225 10.07 -2.16 1.22
CA LEU A 225 9.22 -3.01 0.39
C LEU A 225 8.01 -3.53 1.16
N VAL A 226 8.20 -4.00 2.39
CA VAL A 226 7.09 -4.44 3.26
C VAL A 226 6.09 -3.31 3.47
N GLU A 227 6.56 -2.10 3.77
CA GLU A 227 5.67 -0.96 3.98
C GLU A 227 4.90 -0.55 2.71
N MET A 228 5.54 -0.58 1.54
CA MET A 228 4.84 -0.26 0.27
C MET A 228 3.77 -1.29 -0.06
N VAL A 229 4.04 -2.57 0.19
CA VAL A 229 3.05 -3.65 0.04
C VAL A 229 1.92 -3.43 1.04
N ALA A 230 2.22 -3.40 2.34
CA ALA A 230 1.22 -3.26 3.39
C ALA A 230 0.31 -2.03 3.19
N ALA A 231 0.89 -0.87 2.86
CA ALA A 231 0.15 0.38 2.67
C ALA A 231 -0.71 0.43 1.40
N SER A 232 -0.55 -0.51 0.46
CA SER A 232 -1.27 -0.46 -0.83
C SER A 232 -2.47 -1.40 -0.91
N PHE A 233 -2.48 -2.46 -0.09
CA PHE A 233 -3.53 -3.49 -0.10
C PHE A 233 -4.76 -3.05 0.68
N ASP A 234 -4.60 -2.89 2.00
CA ASP A 234 -5.74 -2.71 2.92
C ASP A 234 -6.45 -1.38 2.68
N THR A 235 -5.72 -0.30 2.44
CA THR A 235 -6.30 1.04 2.24
C THR A 235 -7.14 1.11 0.98
N THR A 236 -6.62 0.58 -0.14
CA THR A 236 -7.31 0.61 -1.45
C THR A 236 -8.54 -0.28 -1.42
N THR A 237 -8.40 -1.48 -0.88
CA THR A 237 -9.51 -2.44 -0.75
C THR A 237 -10.61 -1.85 0.13
N THR A 238 -10.26 -1.33 1.30
CA THR A 238 -11.22 -0.71 2.24
C THR A 238 -11.94 0.49 1.62
N ALA A 239 -11.23 1.37 0.91
CA ALA A 239 -11.84 2.53 0.25
C ALA A 239 -12.86 2.12 -0.83
N ILE A 240 -12.53 1.11 -1.65
CA ILE A 240 -13.45 0.59 -2.68
C ILE A 240 -14.66 -0.08 -2.03
N GLU A 241 -14.44 -0.88 -0.99
CA GLU A 241 -15.52 -1.56 -0.27
C GLU A 241 -16.52 -0.57 0.36
N TRP A 242 -16.03 0.46 1.04
CA TRP A 242 -16.89 1.52 1.57
C TRP A 242 -17.64 2.26 0.47
N THR A 243 -16.95 2.60 -0.62
CA THR A 243 -17.59 3.28 -1.76
C THR A 243 -18.73 2.44 -2.34
N LEU A 244 -18.50 1.15 -2.57
CA LEU A 244 -19.53 0.23 -3.09
C LEU A 244 -20.67 0.03 -2.08
N SER A 245 -20.35 -0.09 -0.79
CA SER A 245 -21.33 -0.20 0.29
C SER A 245 -22.25 1.02 0.33
N GLU A 246 -21.70 2.24 0.26
CA GLU A 246 -22.49 3.48 0.24
C GLU A 246 -23.37 3.58 -1.00
N LEU A 247 -22.86 3.19 -2.18
CA LEU A 247 -23.66 3.17 -3.41
C LEU A 247 -24.84 2.19 -3.33
N LEU A 248 -24.62 0.99 -2.80
CA LEU A 248 -25.67 -0.02 -2.62
C LEU A 248 -26.73 0.44 -1.61
N ARG A 249 -26.34 1.22 -0.59
CA ARG A 249 -27.25 1.81 0.41
C ARG A 249 -28.01 3.04 -0.09
N HIS A 250 -27.53 3.68 -1.15
CA HIS A 250 -28.13 4.88 -1.73
C HIS A 250 -28.47 4.70 -3.22
N PRO A 251 -29.54 3.95 -3.56
CA PRO A 251 -29.87 3.60 -4.95
C PRO A 251 -30.03 4.79 -5.90
N ARG A 252 -30.50 5.95 -5.39
CA ARG A 252 -30.57 7.18 -6.18
C ARG A 252 -29.18 7.62 -6.66
N VAL A 253 -28.21 7.67 -5.73
CA VAL A 253 -26.82 8.06 -6.04
C VAL A 253 -26.19 7.05 -7.01
N MET A 254 -26.46 5.76 -6.82
CA MET A 254 -26.01 4.73 -7.75
C MET A 254 -26.60 4.89 -9.16
N ALA A 255 -27.89 5.22 -9.28
CA ALA A 255 -28.54 5.47 -10.57
C ALA A 255 -27.96 6.70 -11.27
N ASP A 256 -27.73 7.79 -10.54
CA ASP A 256 -27.11 9.01 -11.08
C ASP A 256 -25.68 8.74 -11.60
N LEU A 257 -24.90 7.93 -10.86
CA LEU A 257 -23.56 7.52 -11.28
C LEU A 257 -23.60 6.65 -12.55
N GLN A 258 -24.55 5.71 -12.62
CA GLN A 258 -24.74 4.88 -13.81
C GLN A 258 -25.15 5.72 -15.02
N GLN A 259 -25.98 6.74 -14.83
CA GLN A 259 -26.37 7.68 -15.87
C GLN A 259 -25.18 8.50 -16.38
N GLU A 260 -24.30 8.97 -15.49
CA GLU A 260 -23.05 9.64 -15.90
C GLU A 260 -22.18 8.70 -16.75
N LEU A 261 -21.97 7.46 -16.29
CA LEU A 261 -21.17 6.47 -17.02
C LEU A 261 -21.76 6.19 -18.41
N GLU A 262 -23.08 6.03 -18.52
CA GLU A 262 -23.74 5.81 -19.80
C GLU A 262 -23.63 7.02 -20.74
N THR A 263 -23.70 8.24 -20.20
CA THR A 263 -23.62 9.47 -20.99
C THR A 263 -22.20 9.73 -21.51
N VAL A 264 -21.19 9.50 -20.67
CA VAL A 264 -19.79 9.83 -20.98
C VAL A 264 -19.09 8.71 -21.76
N VAL A 265 -19.34 7.46 -21.38
CA VAL A 265 -18.63 6.28 -21.91
C VAL A 265 -19.49 5.50 -22.90
N GLY A 266 -20.79 5.41 -22.64
CA GLY A 266 -21.72 4.56 -23.38
C GLY A 266 -21.67 3.09 -22.94
N ARG A 267 -22.50 2.24 -23.56
CA ARG A 267 -22.63 0.81 -23.22
C ARG A 267 -21.78 -0.14 -24.07
N ASN A 268 -21.04 0.39 -25.05
CA ASN A 268 -20.38 -0.41 -26.10
C ASN A 268 -18.90 -0.68 -25.84
N ARG A 269 -18.33 -0.14 -24.75
CA ARG A 269 -16.90 -0.30 -24.41
C ARG A 269 -16.69 -0.25 -22.90
N MET A 270 -15.52 -0.71 -22.46
CA MET A 270 -15.05 -0.54 -21.08
C MET A 270 -14.65 0.92 -20.82
N VAL A 271 -14.75 1.32 -19.55
CA VAL A 271 -14.21 2.60 -19.05
C VAL A 271 -12.69 2.58 -19.23
N GLU A 272 -12.13 3.68 -19.73
CA GLU A 272 -10.68 3.88 -19.81
C GLU A 272 -10.22 4.97 -18.84
N GLU A 273 -8.96 4.94 -18.40
CA GLU A 273 -8.43 5.93 -17.45
C GLU A 273 -8.48 7.36 -18.01
N SER A 274 -8.47 7.51 -19.35
CA SER A 274 -8.64 8.78 -20.05
C SER A 274 -10.06 9.37 -19.94
N ASP A 275 -11.05 8.57 -19.53
CA ASP A 275 -12.41 9.03 -19.27
C ASP A 275 -12.57 9.63 -17.87
N ILE A 276 -11.70 9.26 -16.91
CA ILE A 276 -11.80 9.68 -15.49
C ILE A 276 -11.95 11.20 -15.33
N PRO A 277 -11.20 12.06 -16.05
CA PRO A 277 -11.35 13.51 -15.93
C PRO A 277 -12.75 14.04 -16.31
N LYS A 278 -13.55 13.26 -17.05
CA LYS A 278 -14.90 13.61 -17.50
C LYS A 278 -15.98 13.10 -16.53
N LEU A 279 -15.65 12.16 -15.63
CA LEU A 279 -16.57 11.53 -14.68
C LEU A 279 -16.64 12.36 -13.39
N THR A 280 -17.35 13.48 -13.45
CA THR A 280 -17.42 14.47 -12.36
C THR A 280 -18.21 13.93 -11.16
N TYR A 281 -19.30 13.22 -11.41
CA TYR A 281 -20.14 12.60 -10.39
C TYR A 281 -19.42 11.44 -9.71
N LEU A 282 -18.71 10.60 -10.45
CA LEU A 282 -17.80 9.60 -9.87
C LEU A 282 -16.79 10.24 -8.91
N HIS A 283 -16.21 11.39 -9.30
CA HIS A 283 -15.27 12.09 -8.43
C HIS A 283 -15.93 12.59 -7.13
N MET A 284 -17.19 13.06 -7.19
CA MET A 284 -17.96 13.44 -6.00
C MET A 284 -18.27 12.23 -5.11
N VAL A 285 -18.69 11.10 -5.69
CA VAL A 285 -18.94 9.84 -4.96
C VAL A 285 -17.69 9.40 -4.20
N VAL A 286 -16.54 9.37 -4.87
CA VAL A 286 -15.26 8.97 -4.25
C VAL A 286 -14.90 9.93 -3.12
N LYS A 287 -14.97 11.25 -3.35
CA LYS A 287 -14.69 12.27 -2.32
C LYS A 287 -15.60 12.14 -1.10
N GLU A 288 -16.90 11.93 -1.32
CA GLU A 288 -17.85 11.78 -0.23
C GLU A 288 -17.63 10.48 0.55
N SER A 289 -17.24 9.40 -0.13
CA SER A 289 -16.82 8.16 0.54
C SER A 289 -15.61 8.40 1.44
N PHE A 290 -14.57 9.11 0.98
CA PHE A 290 -13.42 9.47 1.82
C PHE A 290 -13.78 10.42 2.98
N ARG A 291 -14.82 11.26 2.81
CA ARG A 291 -15.30 12.14 3.89
C ARG A 291 -16.02 11.36 4.98
N LEU A 292 -16.80 10.35 4.60
CA LEU A 292 -17.56 9.49 5.52
C LEU A 292 -16.68 8.41 6.16
N HIS A 293 -15.74 7.87 5.39
CA HIS A 293 -14.89 6.72 5.73
C HIS A 293 -13.42 7.06 5.41
N PRO A 294 -12.77 7.89 6.24
CA PRO A 294 -11.39 8.34 6.04
C PRO A 294 -10.35 7.23 6.29
#